data_AF-A0A4Q3BNF9-F1
#
_entry.id   AF-A0A4Q3BNF9-F1
#
_cell.length_a   1.000
_cell.length_b   1.000
_cell.length_c   1.000
_cell.angle_alpha   90.00
_cell.angle_beta   90.00
_cell.angle_gamma   90.00
#
_symmetry.space_group_name_H-M   'P 1'
#
loop_
_entity.id
_entity.type
_entity.pdbx_description
1 polymer ?
#
loop_
_entity_poly.entity_id
_entity_poly.type
_entity_poly.pdbx_seq_one_letter_code
_entity_poly.pdbx_strand_id
1 'polypeptide(L)'
;MKRAISLGFAVFLITASLKISAQEVTQKNVKPVDNSLEMVSKLQPVSFNYDRTWAEKLKLPSTSQYGFVGADVKNAVPSVVAVQAKQYQAGKNAYNSATITKVDYENLIPLLVGSIKEQQQQIDELKRELRSLKSQASK
;
A
#
# COMPACT_ATOMS: atom_id res chain seq x y z
N MET A 1 7.84 -75.67 37.35
CA MET A 1 6.86 -75.03 38.26
C MET A 1 7.05 -73.52 38.24
N LYS A 2 5.95 -72.75 38.17
CA LYS A 2 5.80 -71.27 38.38
C LYS A 2 6.26 -70.40 37.19
N ARG A 3 5.35 -70.03 36.26
CA ARG A 3 4.37 -68.90 36.25
C ARG A 3 5.04 -67.51 36.16
N ALA A 4 4.97 -66.88 34.98
CA ALA A 4 4.12 -65.72 34.65
C ALA A 4 5.04 -64.47 34.49
N ILE A 5 4.81 -63.41 33.73
CA ILE A 5 3.62 -62.70 33.25
C ILE A 5 3.96 -62.05 31.89
N SER A 6 2.94 -62.00 31.04
CA SER A 6 2.77 -61.18 29.82
C SER A 6 3.26 -59.73 29.93
N LEU A 7 3.88 -59.20 28.87
CA LEU A 7 3.70 -57.79 28.50
C LEU A 7 3.80 -57.65 26.98
N GLY A 8 2.70 -57.96 26.30
CA GLY A 8 2.47 -57.49 24.94
C GLY A 8 2.33 -55.97 24.96
N PHE A 9 3.36 -55.27 24.51
CA PHE A 9 3.34 -53.81 24.37
C PHE A 9 2.56 -53.46 23.09
N ALA A 10 1.23 -53.48 23.16
CA ALA A 10 0.39 -52.95 22.10
C ALA A 10 0.41 -51.42 22.19
N VAL A 11 1.28 -50.81 21.39
CA VAL A 11 1.29 -49.34 21.23
C VAL A 11 0.06 -48.97 20.40
N PHE A 12 -1.01 -48.55 21.09
CA PHE A 12 -2.18 -47.97 20.45
C PHE A 12 -1.86 -46.50 20.13
N LEU A 13 -1.33 -46.24 18.93
CA LEU A 13 -1.17 -44.88 18.42
C LEU A 13 -2.56 -44.31 18.12
N ILE A 14 -3.11 -43.56 19.07
CA ILE A 14 -4.27 -42.70 18.81
C ILE A 14 -3.78 -41.57 17.91
N THR A 15 -3.93 -41.74 16.60
CA THR A 15 -3.73 -40.64 15.64
C THR A 15 -4.91 -39.68 15.75
N ALA A 16 -4.84 -38.77 16.72
CA ALA A 16 -5.74 -37.62 16.76
C ALA A 16 -5.46 -36.77 15.52
N SER A 17 -6.32 -36.90 14.51
CA SER A 17 -6.26 -36.11 13.28
C SER A 17 -6.67 -34.67 13.62
N LEU A 18 -5.70 -33.79 13.86
CA LEU A 18 -5.95 -32.35 14.04
C LEU A 18 -6.38 -31.76 12.69
N LYS A 19 -7.67 -31.50 12.51
CA LYS A 19 -8.17 -30.71 11.37
C LYS A 19 -7.97 -29.23 11.68
N ILE A 20 -6.88 -28.66 11.17
CA ILE A 20 -6.68 -27.21 11.16
C ILE A 20 -7.53 -26.64 10.01
N SER A 21 -8.69 -26.06 10.34
CA SER A 21 -9.47 -25.28 9.38
C SER A 21 -8.98 -23.84 9.38
N ALA A 22 -8.38 -23.40 8.27
CA ALA A 22 -8.08 -21.99 8.04
C ALA A 22 -9.29 -21.31 7.37
N GLN A 23 -9.78 -20.23 7.97
CA GLN A 23 -10.85 -19.41 7.40
C GLN A 23 -10.23 -18.40 6.43
N GLU A 24 -10.63 -18.45 5.17
CA GLU A 24 -10.28 -17.40 4.20
C GLU A 24 -11.04 -16.11 4.55
N VAL A 25 -10.32 -14.99 4.62
CA VAL A 25 -10.90 -13.67 4.86
C VAL A 25 -11.09 -12.97 3.52
N THR A 26 -12.34 -12.76 3.13
CA THR A 26 -12.69 -12.07 1.88
C THR A 26 -12.99 -10.59 2.12
N GLN A 27 -12.83 -9.79 1.07
CA GLN A 27 -13.20 -8.38 1.10
C GLN A 27 -14.74 -8.21 1.19
N LYS A 28 -15.19 -7.11 1.78
CA LYS A 28 -16.61 -6.70 1.83
C LYS A 28 -16.75 -5.30 1.24
N ASN A 29 -17.93 -4.99 0.68
CA ASN A 29 -18.26 -3.69 0.09
C ASN A 29 -17.31 -3.27 -1.07
N VAL A 30 -16.94 -4.22 -1.94
CA VAL A 30 -16.07 -3.96 -3.09
C VAL A 30 -16.77 -3.03 -4.07
N LYS A 31 -16.13 -1.89 -4.37
CA LYS A 31 -16.58 -0.89 -5.34
C LYS A 31 -15.42 -0.50 -6.25
N PRO A 32 -15.70 -0.11 -7.51
CA PRO A 32 -14.70 0.54 -8.36
C PRO A 32 -14.13 1.78 -7.70
N VAL A 33 -12.91 2.15 -8.09
CA VAL A 33 -12.29 3.42 -7.72
C VAL A 33 -12.46 4.36 -8.90
N ASP A 34 -13.31 5.37 -8.73
CA ASP A 34 -13.63 6.37 -9.76
C ASP A 34 -12.91 7.69 -9.48
N ASN A 35 -12.76 8.51 -10.52
CA ASN A 35 -12.04 9.81 -10.50
C ASN A 35 -10.55 9.68 -10.15
N SER A 36 -9.98 8.52 -10.44
CA SER A 36 -8.57 8.21 -10.15
C SER A 36 -7.62 9.13 -10.92
N LEU A 37 -7.94 9.44 -12.18
CA LEU A 37 -7.16 10.36 -13.00
C LEU A 37 -7.18 11.77 -12.44
N GLU A 38 -8.33 12.26 -12.00
CA GLU A 38 -8.44 13.58 -11.37
C GLU A 38 -7.62 13.65 -10.08
N MET A 39 -7.70 12.63 -9.22
CA MET A 39 -6.92 12.57 -7.98
C MET A 39 -5.41 12.56 -8.25
N VAL A 40 -4.94 11.68 -9.14
CA VAL A 40 -3.51 11.52 -9.44
C VAL A 40 -2.95 12.75 -10.18
N SER A 41 -3.73 13.37 -11.07
CA SER A 41 -3.27 14.55 -11.83
C SER A 41 -2.97 15.77 -10.96
N LYS A 42 -3.50 15.84 -9.74
CA LYS A 42 -3.19 16.87 -8.75
C LYS A 42 -1.86 16.64 -8.02
N LEU A 43 -1.25 15.46 -8.18
CA LEU A 43 -0.01 15.09 -7.50
C LEU A 43 1.20 15.52 -8.33
N GLN A 44 2.17 16.16 -7.68
CA GLN A 44 3.43 16.57 -8.30
C GLN A 44 4.59 15.71 -7.79
N PRO A 45 5.16 14.81 -8.61
CA PRO A 45 6.39 14.11 -8.27
C PRO A 45 7.53 15.10 -8.10
N VAL A 46 8.34 14.90 -7.07
CA VAL A 46 9.52 15.74 -6.76
C VAL A 46 10.71 14.87 -6.40
N SER A 47 11.90 15.44 -6.55
CA SER A 47 13.12 14.96 -5.88
C SER A 47 13.34 15.81 -4.63
N PHE A 48 13.69 15.18 -3.51
CA PHE A 48 13.91 15.88 -2.25
C PHE A 48 15.01 15.23 -1.41
N ASN A 49 15.51 16.00 -0.45
CA ASN A 49 16.37 15.53 0.62
C ASN A 49 15.74 15.93 1.96
N TYR A 50 15.89 15.07 2.96
CA TYR A 50 15.55 15.47 4.32
C TYR A 50 16.57 16.49 4.84
N ASP A 51 16.14 17.39 5.71
CA ASP A 51 17.06 18.21 6.49
C ASP A 51 18.06 17.31 7.22
N ARG A 52 19.35 17.66 7.12
CA ARG A 52 20.45 16.81 7.62
C ARG A 52 20.32 16.50 9.10
N THR A 53 19.98 17.52 9.91
CA THR A 53 19.86 17.37 11.36
C THR A 53 18.73 16.41 11.71
N TRP A 54 17.58 16.56 11.05
CA TRP A 54 16.44 15.66 11.26
C TRP A 54 16.66 14.27 10.69
N ALA A 55 17.37 14.15 9.56
CA ALA A 55 17.70 12.87 8.97
C ALA A 55 18.57 12.02 9.90
N GLU A 56 19.58 12.63 10.52
CA GLU A 56 20.44 11.96 11.51
C GLU A 56 19.63 11.58 12.77
N LYS A 57 18.85 12.51 13.34
CA LYS A 57 18.04 12.26 14.55
C LYS A 57 16.98 11.18 14.38
N LEU A 58 16.32 11.15 13.22
CA LEU A 58 15.18 10.27 12.95
C LEU A 58 15.53 9.05 12.09
N LYS A 59 16.83 8.85 11.82
CA LYS A 59 17.39 7.79 10.96
C LYS A 59 16.67 7.73 9.61
N LEU A 60 16.56 8.89 8.95
CA LEU A 60 15.97 9.01 7.62
C LEU A 60 17.05 8.85 6.55
N PRO A 61 16.68 8.52 5.31
CA PRO A 61 17.61 8.48 4.19
C PRO A 61 18.39 9.79 4.06
N SER A 62 19.71 9.68 3.95
CA SER A 62 20.61 10.83 3.73
C SER A 62 20.81 11.16 2.25
N THR A 63 20.40 10.26 1.35
CA THR A 63 20.48 10.44 -0.10
C THR A 63 19.22 11.08 -0.65
N SER A 64 19.33 11.69 -1.83
CA SER A 64 18.17 12.24 -2.54
C SER A 64 17.14 11.15 -2.84
N GLN A 65 15.87 11.47 -2.64
CA GLN A 65 14.74 10.57 -2.83
C GLN A 65 13.80 11.14 -3.88
N TYR A 66 13.11 10.26 -4.61
CA TYR A 66 11.93 10.65 -5.37
C TYR A 66 10.67 10.40 -4.53
N GLY A 67 9.69 11.27 -4.65
CA GLY A 67 8.43 11.13 -3.93
C GLY A 67 7.53 12.33 -4.13
N PHE A 68 6.80 12.70 -3.08
CA PHE A 68 5.89 13.84 -3.09
C PHE A 68 6.06 14.66 -1.81
N VAL A 69 5.69 15.94 -1.89
CA VAL A 69 5.56 16.80 -0.71
C VAL A 69 4.31 16.37 0.06
N GLY A 70 4.49 15.80 1.25
CA GLY A 70 3.39 15.19 2.01
C GLY A 70 2.23 16.14 2.35
N ALA A 71 2.49 17.44 2.53
CA ALA A 71 1.45 18.44 2.75
C ALA A 71 0.55 18.64 1.52
N ASP A 72 1.15 18.67 0.33
CA ASP A 72 0.43 18.85 -0.93
C ASP A 72 -0.42 17.61 -1.24
N VAL A 73 0.14 16.41 -1.03
CA VAL A 73 -0.62 15.15 -1.17
C VAL A 73 -1.77 15.10 -0.17
N LYS A 74 -1.59 15.58 1.07
CA LYS A 74 -2.66 15.59 2.07
C LYS A 74 -3.85 16.46 1.63
N ASN A 75 -3.58 17.55 0.92
CA ASN A 75 -4.63 18.42 0.39
C ASN A 75 -5.31 17.81 -0.86
N ALA A 76 -4.54 17.12 -1.71
CA ALA A 76 -5.05 16.57 -2.97
C ALA A 76 -5.75 15.20 -2.78
N VAL A 77 -5.09 14.27 -2.08
CA VAL A 77 -5.51 12.87 -1.90
C VAL A 77 -5.20 12.42 -0.46
N PRO A 78 -5.98 12.86 0.53
CA PRO A 78 -5.68 12.63 1.96
C PRO A 78 -5.63 11.13 2.34
N SER A 79 -6.33 10.27 1.59
CA SER A 79 -6.36 8.82 1.83
C SER A 79 -5.02 8.13 1.65
N VAL A 80 -4.07 8.73 0.95
CA VAL A 80 -2.71 8.18 0.74
C VAL A 80 -1.65 8.87 1.60
N VAL A 81 -2.05 9.54 2.68
CA VAL A 81 -1.11 10.20 3.60
C VAL A 81 -1.29 9.71 5.03
N ALA A 82 -0.18 9.29 5.63
CA ALA A 82 -0.11 8.90 7.03
C ALA A 82 0.84 9.83 7.79
N VAL A 83 0.52 10.12 9.05
CA VAL A 83 1.43 10.80 9.97
C VAL A 83 2.07 9.76 10.88
N GLN A 84 3.39 9.65 10.81
CA GLN A 84 4.15 8.72 11.64
C GLN A 84 4.89 9.48 12.74
N ALA A 85 4.65 9.11 14.00
CA ALA A 85 5.46 9.55 15.12
C ALA A 85 6.77 8.74 15.20
N LYS A 86 7.89 9.43 15.37
CA LYS A 86 9.21 8.83 15.61
C LYS A 86 9.82 9.41 16.88
N GLN A 87 10.28 8.53 17.76
CA GLN A 87 11.03 8.91 18.95
C GLN A 87 12.49 9.15 18.60
N TYR A 88 13.09 10.16 19.21
CA TYR A 88 14.53 10.43 19.12
C TYR A 88 15.07 10.84 20.49
N GLN A 89 16.35 10.57 20.70
CA GLN A 89 17.02 10.87 21.95
C GLN A 89 17.22 12.39 22.11
N ALA A 90 16.77 12.95 23.23
CA ALA A 90 16.91 14.36 23.58
C ALA A 90 17.95 14.60 24.70
N GLY A 91 18.46 13.53 25.32
CA GLY A 91 19.47 13.58 26.37
C GLY A 91 19.78 12.20 26.96
N LYS A 92 20.51 12.15 28.07
CA LYS A 92 20.74 10.90 28.80
C LYS A 92 19.40 10.43 29.40
N ASN A 93 18.90 9.28 28.95
CA ASN A 93 17.61 8.72 29.34
C ASN A 93 16.38 9.61 29.05
N ALA A 94 16.47 10.54 28.10
CA ALA A 94 15.37 11.41 27.69
C ALA A 94 15.06 11.24 26.20
N TYR A 95 13.77 11.13 25.87
CA TYR A 95 13.26 10.95 24.50
C TYR A 95 12.20 12.01 24.19
N ASN A 96 12.24 12.50 22.96
CA ASN A 96 11.21 13.36 22.39
C ASN A 96 10.57 12.68 21.17
N SER A 97 9.39 13.14 20.79
CA SER A 97 8.69 12.69 19.58
C SER A 97 8.74 13.75 18.50
N ALA A 98 9.00 13.35 17.26
CA ALA A 98 8.76 14.14 16.07
C ALA A 98 7.76 13.41 15.17
N THR A 99 6.97 14.17 14.41
CA THR A 99 6.04 13.61 13.42
C THR A 99 6.57 13.82 12.01
N ILE A 100 6.42 12.80 11.17
CA ILE A 100 6.75 12.87 9.75
C ILE A 100 5.48 12.55 8.96
N THR A 101 5.18 13.40 7.98
CA THR A 101 4.15 13.11 6.97
C THR A 101 4.73 12.16 5.93
N LYS A 102 4.17 10.96 5.83
CA LYS A 102 4.58 9.91 4.90
C LYS A 102 3.47 9.67 3.89
N VAL A 103 3.83 9.59 2.61
CA VAL A 103 2.93 9.16 1.55
C VAL A 103 2.89 7.63 1.52
N ASP A 104 1.68 7.09 1.43
CA ASP A 104 1.41 5.68 1.26
C ASP A 104 1.41 5.31 -0.22
N TYR A 105 2.59 4.94 -0.70
CA TYR A 105 2.77 4.57 -2.10
C TYR A 105 2.07 3.26 -2.46
N GLU A 106 1.81 2.37 -1.51
CA GLU A 106 1.08 1.12 -1.77
C GLU A 106 -0.39 1.42 -2.10
N ASN A 107 -1.00 2.31 -1.33
CA ASN A 107 -2.37 2.78 -1.59
C ASN A 107 -2.47 3.70 -2.82
N LEU A 108 -1.36 4.27 -3.29
CA LEU A 108 -1.34 5.03 -4.54
C LEU A 108 -1.39 4.13 -5.79
N ILE A 109 -0.88 2.89 -5.73
CA ILE A 109 -0.87 1.96 -6.87
C ILE A 109 -2.27 1.73 -7.49
N PRO A 110 -3.33 1.38 -6.72
CA PRO A 110 -4.66 1.18 -7.31
C PRO A 110 -5.23 2.46 -7.95
N LEU A 111 -4.91 3.65 -7.42
CA LEU A 111 -5.28 4.92 -8.04
C LEU A 111 -4.56 5.13 -9.37
N LEU A 112 -3.27 4.79 -9.46
CA LEU A 112 -2.53 4.83 -10.73
C LEU A 112 -3.09 3.85 -11.77
N VAL A 113 -3.51 2.66 -11.34
CA VAL A 113 -4.17 1.70 -12.24
C VAL A 113 -5.52 2.23 -12.72
N GLY A 114 -6.30 2.83 -11.82
CA GLY A 114 -7.57 3.48 -12.16
C GLY A 114 -7.38 4.63 -13.15
N SER A 115 -6.38 5.49 -12.92
CA SER A 115 -6.13 6.65 -13.79
C SER A 115 -5.73 6.24 -15.21
N ILE A 116 -4.94 5.18 -15.37
CA ILE A 116 -4.59 4.62 -16.69
C ILE A 116 -5.84 4.10 -17.40
N LYS A 117 -6.75 3.43 -16.68
CA LYS A 117 -8.01 2.92 -17.26
C LYS A 117 -8.92 4.06 -17.71
N GLU A 118 -9.10 5.09 -16.87
CA GLU A 118 -9.88 6.28 -17.21
C GLU A 118 -9.27 7.02 -18.41
N GLN A 119 -7.94 7.17 -18.44
CA GLN A 119 -7.24 7.77 -19.57
C GLN A 119 -7.41 6.95 -20.85
N GLN A 120 -7.39 5.61 -20.77
CA GLN A 120 -7.63 4.75 -21.93
C GLN A 120 -9.06 4.90 -22.48
N GLN A 121 -10.06 5.05 -21.60
CA GLN A 121 -11.44 5.32 -22.01
C GLN A 121 -11.55 6.64 -22.78
N GLN A 122 -10.93 7.72 -22.28
CA GLN A 122 -10.88 9.02 -22.95
C GLN A 122 -10.20 8.93 -24.33
N ILE A 123 -9.10 8.17 -24.44
CA ILE A 123 -8.42 7.94 -25.72
C ILE A 123 -9.34 7.23 -26.72
N ASP A 124 -10.10 6.24 -26.27
CA ASP A 124 -10.98 5.48 -27.16
C ASP A 124 -12.21 6.30 -27.60
N GLU A 125 -12.70 7.19 -26.74
CA GLU A 125 -13.72 8.20 -27.08
C GLU A 125 -13.21 9.17 -28.15
N LEU A 126 -12.06 9.80 -27.92
CA LEU A 126 -11.44 10.73 -28.88
C LEU A 126 -11.17 10.05 -30.24
N LYS A 127 -10.72 8.79 -30.24
CA LYS A 127 -10.53 8.02 -31.48
C LYS A 127 -11.85 7.77 -32.22
N ARG A 128 -12.96 7.55 -31.51
CA ARG A 128 -14.29 7.38 -32.13
C ARG A 128 -14.76 8.68 -32.77
N GLU A 129 -14.65 9.80 -32.05
CA GLU A 129 -15.02 11.12 -32.56
C GLU A 129 -14.20 11.48 -33.81
N LEU A 130 -12.88 11.27 -33.77
CA LEU A 130 -12.01 11.54 -34.90
C LEU A 130 -12.40 10.73 -36.15
N ARG A 131 -12.80 9.46 -36.00
CA ARG A 131 -13.30 8.63 -37.12
C ARG A 131 -14.62 9.18 -37.67
N SER A 132 -15.53 9.60 -36.78
CA SER A 132 -16.80 10.21 -37.17
C SER A 132 -16.57 11.49 -37.99
N LEU A 133 -15.75 12.40 -37.49
CA LEU A 133 -15.42 13.66 -38.16
C LEU A 133 -14.75 13.42 -39.53
N LYS A 134 -13.80 12.48 -39.61
CA LYS A 134 -13.16 12.11 -40.89
C LYS A 134 -14.16 11.56 -41.91
N SER A 135 -15.15 10.78 -41.46
CA SER A 135 -16.20 10.25 -42.34
C SER A 135 -17.18 11.31 -42.83
N GLN A 136 -17.41 12.36 -42.04
CA GLN A 136 -18.24 13.51 -42.43
C GLN A 136 -17.51 14.41 -43.43
N ALA A 137 -16.21 14.63 -43.25
CA ALA A 137 -15.39 15.47 -44.13
C ALA A 137 -15.06 14.82 -45.49
N SER A 138 -15.33 13.52 -45.66
CA SER A 138 -15.13 12.77 -46.91
C SER A 138 -16.42 12.54 -47.70
N LYS A 139 -17.54 13.08 -47.22
CA LYS A 139 -18.81 13.20 -47.95
C LYS A 139 -18.97 14.62 -48.47
#